data_AF-A0A935RGT2-F1
#
_entry.id   AF-A0A935RGT2-F1
#
_cell.length_a   1.000
_cell.length_b   1.000
_cell.length_c   1.000
_cell.angle_alpha   90.00
_cell.angle_beta   90.00
_cell.angle_gamma   90.00
#
_symmetry.space_group_name_H-M   'P 1'
#
loop_
_entity.id
_entity.type
_entity.pdbx_description
1 polymer ?
#
loop_
_entity_poly.entity_id
_entity_poly.type
_entity_poly.pdbx_seq_one_letter_code
_entity_poly.pdbx_strand_id
1 'polypeptide(L)'
;MSDDNQERDKAGNHSPVEPGTDDAEREALRLRAFDLATAIARAGAGNLKGASPVPAARQLVLAVTALLAARLPDSEGSLTRVLAARLEDDAPLLDRHRGAPPAALAELLDRALATPTALADLVREVDARWGRDYDERPRFEAPARPPAPDDPYTIESVRALLKALRESL
;
A
#
# COMPACT_ATOMS: atom_id res chain seq x y z
N MET A 1 -13.68 18.57 -72.82
CA MET A 1 -14.20 17.64 -71.81
C MET A 1 -13.10 17.58 -70.74
N SER A 2 -13.01 18.53 -69.79
CA SER A 2 -13.92 18.79 -68.63
C SER A 2 -14.21 17.50 -67.86
N ASP A 3 -14.16 17.41 -66.54
CA ASP A 3 -13.71 18.21 -65.38
C ASP A 3 -13.87 17.25 -64.16
N ASP A 4 -13.28 17.59 -63.01
CA ASP A 4 -13.69 17.30 -61.61
C ASP A 4 -14.05 15.85 -61.16
N ASN A 5 -13.31 15.26 -60.20
CA ASN A 5 -13.37 15.44 -58.73
C ASN A 5 -14.44 14.57 -58.04
N GLN A 6 -13.98 13.80 -57.02
CA GLN A 6 -14.51 13.80 -55.63
C GLN A 6 -14.74 12.41 -54.98
N GLU A 7 -14.11 12.21 -53.81
CA GLU A 7 -14.57 11.49 -52.59
C GLU A 7 -14.59 9.93 -52.58
N ARG A 8 -14.19 9.15 -51.55
CA ARG A 8 -13.91 9.34 -50.11
C ARG A 8 -12.95 8.27 -49.54
N ASP A 9 -12.21 8.69 -48.50
CA ASP A 9 -11.80 8.04 -47.24
C ASP A 9 -12.27 6.61 -46.89
N LYS A 10 -11.38 5.80 -46.27
CA LYS A 10 -11.34 5.64 -44.78
C LYS A 10 -10.12 4.84 -44.32
N ALA A 11 -9.26 5.53 -43.58
CA ALA A 11 -8.20 4.98 -42.75
C ALA A 11 -8.76 4.18 -41.57
N GLY A 12 -8.19 3.00 -41.30
CA GLY A 12 -8.37 2.27 -40.05
C GLY A 12 -7.62 2.99 -38.94
N ASN A 13 -8.34 3.77 -38.14
CA ASN A 13 -7.80 4.52 -37.02
C ASN A 13 -7.56 3.58 -35.82
N HIS A 14 -6.30 3.31 -35.51
CA HIS A 14 -5.87 2.81 -34.21
C HIS A 14 -6.15 3.94 -33.19
N SER A 15 -7.17 3.77 -32.35
CA SER A 15 -7.35 4.65 -31.19
C SER A 15 -6.33 4.24 -30.13
N PRO A 16 -5.51 5.17 -29.59
CA PRO A 16 -4.74 4.91 -28.38
C PRO A 16 -5.72 4.83 -27.20
N VAL A 17 -5.59 3.78 -26.38
CA VAL A 17 -6.25 3.72 -25.09
C VAL A 17 -5.63 4.82 -24.23
N GLU A 18 -6.41 5.88 -23.94
CA GLU A 18 -6.05 6.89 -22.96
C GLU A 18 -5.91 6.21 -21.59
N PRO A 19 -4.78 6.37 -20.86
CA PRO A 19 -4.68 5.88 -19.50
C PRO A 19 -5.67 6.66 -18.62
N GLY A 20 -6.54 5.93 -17.93
CA GLY A 20 -7.55 6.51 -17.04
C GLY A 20 -6.91 7.46 -16.02
N THR A 21 -7.55 8.59 -15.80
CA THR A 21 -7.15 9.67 -14.87
C THR A 21 -6.76 9.17 -13.49
N ASP A 22 -7.31 8.04 -13.06
CA ASP A 22 -7.05 7.41 -11.78
C ASP A 22 -5.60 6.92 -11.62
N ASP A 23 -4.95 6.45 -12.69
CA ASP A 23 -3.57 5.94 -12.60
C ASP A 23 -2.58 7.09 -12.39
N ALA A 24 -2.84 8.24 -13.00
CA ALA A 24 -2.03 9.45 -12.84
C ALA A 24 -2.20 10.08 -11.44
N GLU A 25 -3.43 10.10 -10.91
CA GLU A 25 -3.71 10.57 -9.55
C GLU A 25 -3.10 9.64 -8.50
N ARG A 26 -3.17 8.32 -8.71
CA ARG A 26 -2.54 7.31 -7.84
C ARG A 26 -1.02 7.46 -7.80
N GLU A 27 -0.40 7.70 -8.95
CA GLU A 27 1.05 7.93 -9.02
C GLU A 27 1.44 9.25 -8.32
N ALA A 28 0.66 10.31 -8.48
CA ALA A 28 0.88 11.57 -7.79
C ALA A 28 0.76 11.43 -6.26
N LEU A 29 -0.19 10.61 -5.77
CA LEU A 29 -0.33 10.31 -4.35
C LEU A 29 0.85 9.50 -3.80
N ARG A 30 1.35 8.50 -4.55
CA ARG A 30 2.55 7.73 -4.17
C ARG A 30 3.78 8.62 -4.06
N LEU A 31 4.06 9.44 -5.07
CA LEU A 31 5.20 10.36 -5.09
C LEU A 31 5.14 11.36 -3.92
N ARG A 32 3.95 11.86 -3.58
CA ARG A 32 3.75 12.79 -2.45
C ARG A 32 3.93 12.12 -1.08
N ALA A 33 3.48 10.87 -0.93
CA ALA A 33 3.69 10.11 0.31
C ALA A 33 5.18 9.82 0.55
N PHE A 34 5.93 9.52 -0.51
CA PHE A 34 7.37 9.33 -0.47
C PHE A 34 8.13 10.63 -0.12
N ASP A 35 7.72 11.77 -0.69
CA ASP A 35 8.30 13.08 -0.38
C ASP A 35 8.03 13.50 1.07
N LEU A 36 6.81 13.31 1.56
CA LEU A 36 6.47 13.59 2.96
C LEU A 36 7.26 12.71 3.94
N ALA A 37 7.38 11.42 3.65
CA ALA A 37 8.21 10.52 4.45
C ALA A 37 9.68 10.95 4.47
N THR A 38 10.21 11.37 3.33
CA THR A 38 11.58 11.88 3.19
C THR A 38 11.78 13.20 3.96
N ALA A 39 10.79 14.09 3.93
CA ALA A 39 10.80 15.34 4.67
C ALA A 39 10.76 15.10 6.20
N ILE A 40 9.96 14.15 6.67
CA ILE A 40 9.88 13.76 8.08
C ILE A 40 11.20 13.10 8.53
N ALA A 41 11.77 12.21 7.71
CA ALA A 41 13.07 11.58 8.01
C ALA A 41 14.19 12.62 8.13
N ARG A 42 14.21 13.64 7.26
CA ARG A 42 15.14 14.78 7.36
C ARG A 42 14.88 15.65 8.58
N ALA A 43 13.62 15.88 8.95
CA ALA A 43 13.26 16.66 10.13
C ALA A 43 13.68 15.96 11.45
N GLY A 44 13.64 14.62 11.50
CA GLY A 44 14.09 13.84 12.65
C GLY A 44 15.62 13.81 12.85
N ALA A 45 16.39 14.06 11.79
CA ALA A 45 17.86 14.01 11.80
C ALA A 45 18.54 15.35 12.09
N GLY A 46 17.79 16.46 12.16
CA GLY A 46 18.33 17.81 12.33
C GLY A 46 18.17 18.36 13.75
N ASN A 47 19.29 18.61 14.44
CA ASN A 47 19.35 19.41 15.67
C ASN A 47 19.01 20.90 15.40
N LEU A 48 17.78 21.18 14.97
CA LEU A 48 17.28 22.54 14.80
C LEU A 48 16.61 22.99 16.11
N LYS A 49 17.24 23.98 16.77
CA LYS A 49 16.65 24.74 17.87
C LYS A 49 15.30 25.30 17.42
N GLY A 50 14.19 24.67 17.83
CA GLY A 50 12.83 25.23 17.66
C GLY A 50 11.77 24.27 17.12
N ALA A 51 12.13 23.14 16.50
CA ALA A 51 11.15 22.10 16.14
C ALA A 51 11.09 21.07 17.28
N SER A 52 9.92 20.90 17.91
CA SER A 52 9.74 19.84 18.89
C SER A 52 9.99 18.50 18.19
N PRO A 53 10.99 17.69 18.62
CA PRO A 53 11.33 16.47 17.92
C PRO A 53 10.12 15.53 17.92
N VAL A 54 9.79 14.98 16.75
CA VAL A 54 8.77 13.93 16.62
C VAL A 54 9.19 12.79 17.56
N PRO A 55 8.30 12.25 18.42
CA PRO A 55 8.65 11.15 19.31
C PRO A 55 9.24 9.96 18.53
N ALA A 56 10.26 9.29 19.07
CA ALA A 56 10.96 8.20 18.39
C ALA A 56 10.03 7.08 17.89
N ALA A 57 9.00 6.74 18.67
CA ALA A 57 7.96 5.80 18.27
C ALA A 57 7.21 6.27 17.01
N ARG A 58 6.84 7.55 16.96
CA ARG A 58 6.18 8.14 15.80
C ARG A 58 7.09 8.21 14.58
N GLN A 59 8.39 8.49 14.77
CA GLN A 59 9.37 8.43 13.67
C GLN A 59 9.48 7.02 13.09
N LEU A 60 9.46 5.99 13.94
CA LEU A 60 9.49 4.60 13.51
C LEU A 60 8.25 4.23 12.69
N VAL A 61 7.04 4.58 13.15
CA VAL A 61 5.79 4.35 12.41
C VAL A 61 5.86 5.02 11.03
N LEU A 62 6.32 6.27 10.96
CA LEU A 62 6.43 7.01 9.71
C LEU A 62 7.46 6.37 8.75
N ALA A 63 8.61 5.94 9.27
CA ALA A 63 9.63 5.28 8.47
C ALA A 63 9.17 3.91 7.95
N VAL A 64 8.47 3.12 8.76
CA VAL A 64 7.90 1.83 8.31
C VAL A 64 6.79 2.05 7.29
N THR A 65 5.92 3.03 7.50
CA THR A 65 4.86 3.39 6.54
C THR A 65 5.47 3.77 5.18
N ALA A 66 6.58 4.50 5.18
CA ALA A 66 7.32 4.85 3.97
C ALA A 66 7.92 3.63 3.27
N LEU A 67 8.50 2.70 4.03
CA LEU A 67 9.01 1.43 3.49
C LEU A 67 7.89 0.60 2.86
N LEU A 68 6.74 0.52 3.51
CA LEU A 68 5.55 -0.16 2.96
C LEU A 68 5.12 0.49 1.66
N ALA A 69 4.93 1.81 1.63
CA ALA A 69 4.51 2.52 0.42
C ALA A 69 5.49 2.35 -0.76
N ALA A 70 6.78 2.21 -0.48
CA ALA A 70 7.82 2.05 -1.51
C ALA A 70 7.98 0.61 -2.03
N ARG A 71 7.67 -0.40 -1.21
CA ARG A 71 8.00 -1.81 -1.51
C ARG A 71 6.81 -2.75 -1.59
N LEU A 72 5.66 -2.39 -1.05
CA LEU A 72 4.45 -3.19 -1.07
C LEU A 72 3.55 -2.74 -2.23
N PRO A 73 3.34 -3.58 -3.28
CA PRO A 73 2.45 -3.25 -4.39
C PRO A 73 0.97 -3.44 -3.98
N ASP A 74 0.50 -2.56 -3.10
CA ASP A 74 -0.86 -2.52 -2.58
C ASP A 74 -1.67 -1.44 -3.31
N SER A 75 -2.53 -1.84 -4.26
CA SER A 75 -3.28 -0.91 -5.12
C SER A 75 -4.36 -0.15 -4.36
N GLU A 76 -5.13 -0.83 -3.51
CA GLU A 76 -6.19 -0.19 -2.72
C GLU A 76 -5.66 0.48 -1.44
N GLY A 77 -4.41 0.17 -1.05
CA GLY A 77 -3.73 0.78 0.09
C GLY A 77 -4.21 0.30 1.46
N SER A 78 -5.20 -0.60 1.53
CA SER A 78 -5.79 -1.06 2.78
C SER A 78 -4.83 -1.94 3.58
N LEU A 79 -4.03 -2.79 2.90
CA LEU A 79 -3.03 -3.63 3.55
C LEU A 79 -1.93 -2.78 4.21
N THR A 80 -1.44 -1.77 3.51
CA THR A 80 -0.46 -0.80 4.01
C THR A 80 -0.98 -0.09 5.26
N ARG A 81 -2.24 0.37 5.23
CA ARG A 81 -2.86 1.09 6.34
C ARG A 81 -3.09 0.19 7.55
N VAL A 82 -3.49 -1.06 7.35
CA VAL A 82 -3.65 -2.02 8.46
C VAL A 82 -2.30 -2.38 9.09
N LEU A 83 -1.26 -2.62 8.30
CA LEU A 83 0.08 -2.89 8.83
C LEU A 83 0.64 -1.69 9.62
N ALA A 84 0.46 -0.48 9.10
CA ALA A 84 0.88 0.74 9.80
C ALA A 84 0.10 0.94 11.12
N ALA A 85 -1.21 0.69 11.13
CA ALA A 85 -2.03 0.78 12.33
C ALA A 85 -1.63 -0.27 13.39
N ARG A 86 -1.42 -1.54 12.98
CA ARG A 86 -0.92 -2.60 13.88
C ARG A 86 0.41 -2.24 14.52
N LEU A 87 1.31 -1.61 13.76
CA LEU A 87 2.58 -1.13 14.29
C LEU A 87 2.38 0.01 15.30
N GLU A 88 1.51 0.97 14.99
CA GLU A 88 1.21 2.11 15.86
C GLU A 88 0.59 1.67 17.20
N ASP A 89 -0.22 0.61 17.18
CA ASP A 89 -0.86 0.03 18.37
C ASP A 89 0.07 -0.92 19.17
N ASP A 90 1.24 -1.29 18.63
CA ASP A 90 2.20 -2.22 19.27
C ASP A 90 3.35 -1.48 19.96
N ALA A 91 3.05 -0.85 21.10
CA ALA A 91 4.05 -0.15 21.90
C ALA A 91 5.30 -1.00 22.25
N PRO A 92 5.18 -2.29 22.62
CA PRO A 92 6.36 -3.16 22.83
C PRO A 92 7.26 -3.31 21.60
N LEU A 93 6.70 -3.46 20.40
CA LEU A 93 7.48 -3.56 19.17
C LEU A 93 8.14 -2.21 18.83
N LEU A 94 7.41 -1.11 18.98
CA LEU A 94 7.94 0.24 18.78
C LEU A 94 9.13 0.55 19.69
N ASP A 95 9.04 0.15 20.95
CA ASP A 95 10.09 0.37 21.94
C ASP A 95 11.33 -0.50 21.68
N ARG A 96 11.13 -1.73 21.20
CA ARG A 96 12.21 -2.67 20.89
C ARG A 96 13.01 -2.27 19.66
N HIS A 97 12.35 -1.73 18.64
CA HIS A 97 12.96 -1.42 17.34
C HIS A 97 13.17 0.07 17.11
N ARG A 98 13.38 0.85 18.17
CA ARG A 98 13.67 2.29 18.06
C ARG A 98 14.83 2.51 17.08
N GLY A 99 14.57 3.32 16.05
CA GLY A 99 15.58 3.65 15.04
C GLY A 99 15.93 2.50 14.09
N ALA A 100 15.20 1.37 14.11
CA ALA A 100 15.42 0.23 13.22
C ALA A 100 14.15 -0.12 12.39
N PRO A 101 13.72 0.74 11.44
CA PRO A 101 12.50 0.52 10.67
C PRO A 101 12.44 -0.81 9.89
N PRO A 102 13.51 -1.26 9.18
CA PRO A 102 13.46 -2.55 8.50
C PRO A 102 13.28 -3.73 9.46
N ALA A 103 13.89 -3.67 10.65
CA ALA A 103 13.76 -4.72 11.67
C ALA A 103 12.35 -4.75 12.29
N ALA A 104 11.76 -3.57 12.55
CA ALA A 104 10.37 -3.46 13.00
C ALA A 104 9.40 -4.05 11.98
N LEU A 105 9.58 -3.71 10.70
CA LEU A 105 8.76 -4.23 9.62
C LEU A 105 8.95 -5.74 9.45
N ALA A 106 10.18 -6.25 9.51
CA ALA A 106 10.45 -7.68 9.45
C ALA A 106 9.73 -8.44 10.57
N GLU A 107 9.79 -7.98 11.83
CA GLU A 107 9.09 -8.62 12.94
C GLU A 107 7.57 -8.56 12.78
N LEU A 108 7.02 -7.44 12.30
CA LEU A 108 5.59 -7.29 12.04
C LEU A 108 5.11 -8.32 10.99
N LEU A 109 5.86 -8.48 9.90
CA LEU A 109 5.57 -9.46 8.84
C LEU A 109 5.71 -10.90 9.35
N ASP A 110 6.76 -11.18 10.11
CA ASP A 110 7.01 -12.51 10.68
C ASP A 110 5.87 -12.92 11.61
N ARG A 111 5.34 -11.99 12.43
CA ARG A 111 4.16 -12.24 13.28
C ARG A 111 2.89 -12.50 12.46
N ALA A 112 2.66 -11.75 11.38
CA ALA A 112 1.52 -11.97 10.50
C ALA A 112 1.58 -13.33 9.76
N LEU A 113 2.79 -13.76 9.41
CA LEU A 113 3.04 -15.02 8.70
C LEU A 113 3.22 -16.24 9.62
N ALA A 114 3.34 -16.03 10.93
CA ALA A 114 3.68 -17.07 11.91
C ALA A 114 2.68 -18.24 11.93
N THR A 115 1.39 -17.95 11.75
CA THR A 115 0.34 -18.98 11.75
C THR A 115 -0.71 -18.70 10.69
N PRO A 116 -1.42 -19.73 10.19
CA PRO A 116 -2.56 -19.52 9.30
C PRO A 116 -3.64 -18.61 9.91
N THR A 117 -3.88 -18.72 11.21
CA THR A 117 -4.84 -17.87 11.94
C THR A 117 -4.42 -16.41 11.97
N ALA A 118 -3.15 -16.12 12.28
CA ALA A 118 -2.63 -14.75 12.30
C ALA A 118 -2.75 -14.06 10.93
N LEU A 119 -2.50 -14.81 9.86
CA LEU A 119 -2.68 -14.32 8.50
C LEU A 119 -4.17 -14.09 8.17
N ALA A 120 -5.05 -15.04 8.51
CA ALA A 120 -6.48 -14.89 8.30
C ALA A 120 -7.06 -13.70 9.06
N ASP A 121 -6.60 -13.45 10.29
CA ASP A 121 -6.97 -12.28 11.08
C ASP A 121 -6.51 -10.98 10.42
N LEU A 122 -5.29 -10.95 9.89
CA LEU A 122 -4.82 -9.80 9.10
C LEU A 122 -5.70 -9.55 7.88
N VAL A 123 -5.97 -10.57 7.08
CA VAL A 123 -6.79 -10.45 5.87
C VAL A 123 -8.18 -9.92 6.21
N ARG A 124 -8.81 -10.45 7.28
CA ARG A 124 -10.10 -9.96 7.77
C ARG A 124 -10.06 -8.49 8.18
N GLU A 125 -8.99 -8.03 8.83
CA GLU A 125 -8.83 -6.61 9.16
C GLU A 125 -8.66 -5.75 7.90
N VAL A 126 -7.96 -6.26 6.88
CA VAL A 126 -7.76 -5.60 5.59
C VAL A 126 -9.09 -5.51 4.83
N ASP A 127 -9.89 -6.57 4.77
CA ASP A 127 -11.23 -6.53 4.18
C ASP A 127 -12.17 -5.56 4.90
N ALA A 128 -12.12 -5.56 6.23
CA ALA A 128 -12.90 -4.63 7.04
C ALA A 128 -12.44 -3.18 6.84
N ARG A 129 -11.15 -2.97 6.56
CA ARG A 129 -10.61 -1.66 6.21
C ARG A 129 -11.05 -1.24 4.81
N TRP A 130 -10.92 -2.13 3.83
CA TRP A 130 -11.33 -1.90 2.45
C TRP A 130 -12.82 -1.58 2.36
N GLY A 131 -13.68 -2.38 2.99
CA GLY A 131 -15.12 -2.10 3.00
C GLY A 131 -15.48 -0.74 3.62
N ARG A 132 -14.72 -0.27 4.62
CA ARG A 132 -14.89 1.08 5.19
C ARG A 132 -14.38 2.18 4.26
N ASP A 133 -13.24 1.97 3.60
CA ASP A 133 -12.64 2.97 2.71
C ASP A 133 -13.48 3.19 1.43
N TYR A 134 -14.16 2.14 0.95
CA TYR A 134 -14.93 2.16 -0.30
C TYR A 134 -16.46 2.12 -0.10
N ASP A 135 -16.95 2.19 1.14
CA ASP A 135 -18.38 2.05 1.49
C ASP A 135 -19.01 0.76 0.90
N GLU A 136 -18.23 -0.31 0.87
CA GLU A 136 -18.61 -1.62 0.36
C GLU A 136 -18.69 -2.67 1.48
N ARG A 137 -19.37 -3.78 1.19
CA ARG A 137 -19.40 -4.92 2.13
C ARG A 137 -18.01 -5.58 2.17
N PRO A 138 -17.40 -5.76 3.37
CA PRO A 138 -16.14 -6.50 3.50
C PRO A 138 -16.21 -7.89 2.89
N ARG A 139 -15.16 -8.29 2.18
CA ARG A 139 -15.09 -9.51 1.38
C ARG A 139 -14.45 -10.68 2.13
N PHE A 140 -14.91 -10.93 3.34
CA PHE A 140 -14.34 -11.99 4.17
C PHE A 140 -14.34 -13.35 3.48
N GLU A 141 -13.16 -13.97 3.37
CA GLU A 141 -13.04 -15.34 2.90
C GLU A 141 -13.76 -16.33 3.81
N ALA A 142 -14.45 -17.30 3.20
CA ALA A 142 -15.10 -18.40 3.89
C ALA A 142 -14.46 -19.73 3.46
N PRO A 143 -14.10 -20.65 4.39
CA PRO A 143 -13.40 -21.90 4.05
C PRO A 143 -14.09 -22.79 3.02
N ALA A 144 -15.41 -22.65 2.86
CA ALA A 144 -16.24 -23.47 2.00
C ALA A 144 -16.60 -22.82 0.66
N ARG A 145 -16.08 -21.61 0.36
CA ARG A 145 -16.36 -20.90 -0.89
C ARG A 145 -15.07 -20.34 -1.48
N PRO A 146 -14.94 -20.34 -2.82
CA PRO A 146 -13.83 -19.62 -3.45
C PRO A 146 -13.92 -18.12 -3.14
N PRO A 147 -12.77 -17.41 -3.06
CA PRO A 147 -12.75 -15.95 -2.95
C PRO A 147 -13.50 -15.29 -4.10
N ALA A 148 -13.97 -14.05 -3.91
CA ALA A 148 -14.60 -13.31 -5.00
C ALA A 148 -13.55 -13.04 -6.10
N PRO A 149 -13.89 -13.16 -7.40
CA PRO A 149 -12.91 -13.00 -8.48
C PRO A 149 -12.22 -11.64 -8.52
N ASP A 150 -12.88 -10.63 -7.97
CA ASP A 150 -12.45 -9.24 -7.90
C ASP A 150 -11.97 -8.84 -6.50
N ASP A 151 -11.81 -9.80 -5.58
CA ASP A 151 -11.31 -9.56 -4.24
C ASP A 151 -9.81 -9.16 -4.27
N PRO A 152 -9.45 -7.93 -3.87
CA PRO A 152 -8.06 -7.50 -3.84
C PRO A 152 -7.24 -8.24 -2.77
N TYR A 153 -7.87 -8.78 -1.73
CA TYR A 153 -7.20 -9.23 -0.52
C TYR A 153 -7.58 -10.66 -0.13
N THR A 154 -7.08 -11.63 -0.90
CA THR A 154 -7.19 -13.03 -0.52
C THR A 154 -6.08 -13.46 0.45
N ILE A 155 -6.31 -14.52 1.23
CA ILE A 155 -5.29 -15.15 2.08
C ILE A 155 -4.07 -15.53 1.25
N GLU A 156 -4.29 -16.02 0.03
CA GLU A 156 -3.20 -16.37 -0.89
C GLU A 156 -2.45 -15.13 -1.38
N SER A 157 -3.16 -14.11 -1.89
CA SER A 157 -2.53 -12.90 -2.43
C SER A 157 -1.77 -12.15 -1.35
N VAL A 158 -2.37 -11.96 -0.17
CA VAL A 158 -1.73 -11.30 0.97
C VAL A 158 -0.51 -12.10 1.43
N ARG A 159 -0.58 -13.43 1.53
CA ARG A 159 0.60 -14.25 1.89
C ARG A 159 1.75 -14.04 0.91
N ALA A 160 1.47 -14.04 -0.39
CA ALA A 160 2.48 -13.84 -1.42
C ALA A 160 3.13 -12.46 -1.31
N LEU A 161 2.33 -11.41 -1.12
CA LEU A 161 2.80 -10.03 -0.93
C LEU A 161 3.70 -9.90 0.31
N LEU A 162 3.28 -10.42 1.46
CA LEU A 162 4.05 -10.31 2.70
C LEU A 162 5.37 -11.09 2.62
N LYS A 163 5.38 -12.27 2.00
CA LYS A 163 6.61 -13.05 1.79
C LYS A 163 7.59 -12.33 0.86
N ALA A 164 7.11 -11.84 -0.29
CA ALA A 164 7.93 -11.10 -1.22
C ALA A 164 8.51 -9.83 -0.57
N LEU A 165 7.70 -9.09 0.19
CA LEU A 165 8.17 -7.94 0.95
C LEU A 165 9.23 -8.36 1.96
N ARG A 166 9.00 -9.43 2.74
CA ARG A 166 9.92 -9.92 3.77
C ARG A 166 11.28 -10.34 3.23
N GLU A 167 11.31 -10.94 2.04
CA GLU A 167 12.53 -11.33 1.33
C GLU A 167 13.29 -10.12 0.77
N SER A 168 12.60 -9.01 0.53
CA SER A 168 13.19 -7.77 -0.01
C SER A 168 13.77 -6.82 1.05
N LEU A 169 13.50 -7.06 2.35
CA LEU A 169 13.96 -6.21 3.46
C LEU A 169 15.47 -6.32 3.68
#